data_AF-A0A822AJJ9-F1
#
_entry.id   AF-A0A822AJJ9-F1
#
_cell.length_a   1.000
_cell.length_b   1.000
_cell.length_c   1.000
_cell.angle_alpha   90.00
_cell.angle_beta   90.00
_cell.angle_gamma   90.00
#
_symmetry.space_group_name_H-M   'P 1'
#
loop_
_entity.id
_entity.type
_entity.pdbx_description
1 polymer ?
#
loop_
_entity_poly.entity_id
_entity_poly.type
_entity_poly.pdbx_seq_one_letter_code
_entity_poly.pdbx_strand_id
1 'polypeptide(L)'
;MATAAINSKQCFICKKEKSNLYPCEGCSEKFCPKDLLKHQQEHVLELEKIVTDCDTFQQRISEQQQDLNHRPLIQQVNEWERDSIMKIKQTAEDCRQRLIKSTDDNIAEIKKKLNQFITDLRKMRDDDDFNEI
;
A
#
# COMPACT_ATOMS: atom_id res chain seq x y z
N MET A 1 37.91 57.49 3.22
CA MET A 1 36.66 58.19 2.86
C MET A 1 35.57 57.68 3.81
N ALA A 2 34.91 58.59 4.52
CA ALA A 2 33.91 58.27 5.54
C ALA A 2 32.66 57.65 4.91
N THR A 3 32.29 56.44 5.32
CA THR A 3 31.00 55.84 4.99
C THR A 3 29.93 56.55 5.83
N ALA A 4 29.10 57.34 5.17
CA ALA A 4 27.96 58.00 5.78
C ALA A 4 27.01 56.94 6.35
N ALA A 5 26.92 56.86 7.67
CA ALA A 5 25.87 56.11 8.33
C ALA A 5 24.53 56.74 7.94
N ILE A 6 23.74 56.03 7.14
CA ILE A 6 22.35 56.39 6.86
C ILE A 6 21.60 56.20 8.19
N ASN A 7 21.60 57.24 9.02
CA ASN A 7 20.73 57.36 10.16
C ASN A 7 19.30 57.55 9.63
N SER A 8 18.67 56.46 9.20
CA SER A 8 17.23 56.46 8.93
C SER A 8 16.52 56.72 10.26
N LYS A 9 16.19 58.00 10.51
CA LYS A 9 15.36 58.42 11.65
C LYS A 9 13.87 58.12 11.41
N GLN A 10 13.57 57.21 10.48
CA GLN A 10 12.22 56.88 10.03
C GLN A 10 11.87 55.46 10.43
N CYS A 11 10.62 55.27 10.86
CA CYS A 11 10.09 53.94 11.13
C CYS A 11 9.85 53.17 9.82
N PHE A 12 10.25 51.90 9.77
CA PHE A 12 10.09 51.02 8.61
C PHE A 12 8.62 50.91 8.11
N ILE A 13 7.66 50.81 9.04
CA ILE A 13 6.23 50.63 8.70
C ILE A 13 5.55 51.96 8.35
N CYS A 14 5.58 52.95 9.26
CA CYS A 14 4.84 54.19 9.06
C CYS A 14 5.61 55.28 8.28
N LYS A 15 6.90 55.07 7.98
CA LYS A 15 7.80 55.99 7.23
C LYS A 15 7.90 57.42 7.81
N LYS A 16 7.42 57.64 9.04
CA LYS A 16 7.47 58.93 9.72
C LYS A 16 8.78 59.07 10.49
N GLU A 17 9.37 60.27 10.43
CA GLU A 17 10.51 60.63 11.26
C GLU A 17 10.11 60.71 12.74
N LYS A 18 10.81 59.97 13.59
CA LYS A 18 10.54 59.93 15.05
C LYS A 18 11.84 59.89 15.82
N SER A 19 11.88 60.60 16.95
CA SER A 19 13.07 60.68 17.81
C SER A 19 13.38 59.36 18.51
N ASN A 20 12.36 58.53 18.78
CA ASN A 20 12.50 57.25 19.47
C ASN A 20 12.18 56.09 18.52
N LEU A 21 13.23 55.48 17.98
CA LEU A 21 13.15 54.27 17.16
C LEU A 21 13.91 53.15 17.86
N TYR A 22 13.31 51.97 17.85
CA TYR A 22 13.85 50.77 18.46
C TYR A 22 14.13 49.75 17.35
N PRO A 23 15.35 49.19 17.31
CA PRO A 23 15.66 48.11 16.37
C PRO A 23 14.98 46.81 16.81
N CYS A 24 14.50 46.03 15.85
CA CYS A 24 14.14 44.64 16.09
C CYS A 24 15.36 43.76 15.76
N GLU A 25 15.83 42.97 16.72
CA GLU A 25 17.01 42.11 16.55
C GLU A 25 16.79 40.99 15.52
N GLY A 26 15.54 40.57 15.30
CA GLY A 26 15.18 39.51 14.36
C GLY A 26 15.19 39.93 12.89
N CYS A 27 14.77 41.16 12.59
CA CYS A 27 14.68 41.66 11.21
C CYS A 27 15.66 42.80 10.90
N SER A 28 16.43 43.27 11.89
CA SER A 28 17.40 44.38 11.78
C SER A 28 16.81 45.74 11.37
N GLU A 29 15.48 45.86 11.32
CA GLU A 29 14.77 47.10 10.96
C GLU A 29 14.42 47.94 12.19
N LYS A 30 14.20 49.24 11.99
CA LYS A 30 13.88 50.21 13.06
C LYS A 30 12.41 50.59 13.07
N PHE A 31 11.77 50.50 14.24
CA PHE A 31 10.34 50.73 14.39
C PHE A 31 10.04 51.77 15.48
N CYS A 32 8.91 52.44 15.36
CA CYS A 32 8.38 53.19 16.49
C CYS A 32 7.70 52.24 17.49
N PRO A 33 7.53 52.61 18.78
CA PRO A 33 7.01 51.70 19.80
C PRO A 33 5.70 50.99 19.44
N LYS A 34 4.75 51.71 18.83
CA LYS A 34 3.45 51.15 18.42
C LYS A 34 3.59 50.13 17.28
N ASP A 35 4.41 50.46 16.28
CA ASP A 35 4.61 49.62 15.11
C ASP A 35 5.49 48.40 15.43
N LEU A 36 6.41 48.52 16.42
CA LEU A 36 7.21 47.41 16.92
C LEU A 36 6.33 46.36 17.61
N LEU A 37 5.41 46.79 18.48
CA LEU A 37 4.47 45.89 19.14
C LEU A 37 3.58 45.17 18.12
N LYS A 38 3.10 45.90 17.11
CA LYS A 38 2.30 45.30 16.03
C LYS A 38 3.10 44.28 15.23
N HIS A 39 4.34 44.59 14.86
CA HIS A 39 5.23 43.69 14.14
C HIS A 39 5.51 42.40 14.94
N GLN A 40 5.76 42.51 16.25
CA GLN A 40 5.93 41.34 17.11
C GLN A 40 4.64 40.51 17.22
N GLN A 41 3.48 41.17 17.32
CA GLN A 41 2.19 40.50 17.35
C GLN A 41 1.89 39.77 16.03
N GLU A 42 2.21 40.36 14.89
CA GLU A 42 2.09 39.71 13.57
C GLU A 42 2.92 38.42 13.52
N HIS A 43 4.16 38.43 14.02
CA HIS A 43 4.98 37.22 14.09
C HIS A 43 4.46 36.15 15.05
N VAL A 44 3.86 36.54 16.18
CA VAL A 44 3.22 35.58 17.10
C VAL A 44 2.04 34.90 16.40
N LEU A 45 1.21 35.66 15.68
CA LEU A 45 0.08 35.11 14.94
C LEU A 45 0.53 34.18 13.80
N GLU A 46 1.61 34.52 13.09
CA GLU A 46 2.20 33.64 12.08
C GLU A 46 2.69 32.32 12.70
N LEU A 47 3.34 32.38 13.86
CA LEU A 47 3.82 31.20 14.56
C LEU A 47 2.66 30.32 15.06
N GLU A 48 1.62 30.91 15.65
CA GLU A 48 0.41 30.20 16.09
C GLU A 48 -0.26 29.46 14.92
N LYS A 49 -0.29 30.10 13.74
CA LYS A 49 -0.80 29.47 12.52
C LYS A 49 0.06 28.26 12.12
N ILE A 50 1.39 28.40 12.13
CA ILE A 50 2.30 27.29 11.81
C ILE A 50 2.11 26.12 12.78
N VAL A 51 2.01 26.40 14.09
CA VAL A 51 1.77 25.35 15.10
C VAL A 51 0.44 24.64 14.84
N THR A 52 -0.63 25.39 14.56
CA THR A 52 -1.94 24.83 14.24
C THR A 52 -1.90 23.97 12.97
N ASP A 53 -1.18 24.41 11.94
CA ASP A 53 -1.00 23.66 10.70
C ASP A 53 -0.21 22.36 10.96
N CYS A 54 0.82 22.40 11.81
CA CYS A 54 1.59 21.22 12.24
C CYS A 54 0.71 20.22 13.01
N ASP A 55 -0.07 20.68 13.99
CA ASP A 55 -0.98 19.83 14.76
C ASP A 55 -2.02 19.15 13.86
N THR A 56 -2.60 19.93 12.93
CA THR A 56 -3.56 19.42 11.94
C THR A 56 -2.91 18.38 11.03
N PHE A 57 -1.67 18.62 10.60
CA PHE A 57 -0.94 17.67 9.77
C PHE A 57 -0.62 16.38 10.53
N GLN A 58 -0.19 16.49 11.80
CA GLN A 58 0.07 15.34 12.66
C GLN A 58 -1.20 14.51 12.87
N GLN A 59 -2.35 15.16 13.11
CA GLN A 59 -3.63 14.47 13.22
C GLN A 59 -3.97 13.70 11.95
N ARG A 60 -3.81 14.30 10.76
CA ARG A 60 -4.05 13.61 9.48
C ARG A 60 -3.14 12.40 9.29
N ILE A 61 -1.87 12.49 9.69
CA ILE A 61 -0.95 11.34 9.65
C ILE A 61 -1.45 10.22 10.57
N SER A 62 -1.85 10.56 11.79
CA SER A 62 -2.36 9.56 12.75
C SER A 62 -3.65 8.91 12.27
N GLU A 63 -4.58 9.67 11.69
CA GLU A 63 -5.82 9.14 11.08
C GLU A 63 -5.51 8.15 9.93
N GLN A 64 -4.53 8.47 9.07
CA GLN A 64 -4.10 7.55 8.01
C GLN A 64 -3.43 6.28 8.53
N GLN A 65 -2.82 6.30 9.72
CA GLN A 65 -2.18 5.13 10.32
C GLN A 65 -3.19 4.15 10.93
N GLN A 66 -4.35 4.63 11.39
CA GLN A 66 -5.33 3.78 12.06
C GLN A 66 -6.04 2.80 11.11
N ASP A 67 -6.02 3.06 9.81
CA ASP A 67 -6.77 2.26 8.85
C ASP A 67 -5.89 1.66 7.74
N LEU A 68 -4.95 0.79 8.15
CA LEU A 68 -4.08 0.07 7.22
C LEU A 68 -4.84 -0.89 6.31
N ASN A 69 -5.93 -1.48 6.81
CA ASN A 69 -6.69 -2.52 6.10
C ASN A 69 -7.65 -1.96 5.05
N HIS A 70 -8.12 -0.71 5.17
CA HIS A 70 -8.90 -0.06 4.12
C HIS A 70 -8.04 0.69 3.10
N ARG A 71 -6.70 0.60 3.18
CA ARG A 71 -5.84 1.16 2.12
C ARG A 71 -6.12 0.44 0.80
N PRO A 72 -6.38 1.18 -0.30
CA PRO A 72 -6.73 0.56 -1.59
C PRO A 72 -5.71 -0.46 -2.10
N LEU A 73 -4.42 -0.24 -1.81
CA LEU A 73 -3.35 -1.18 -2.17
C LEU A 73 -3.40 -2.47 -1.35
N ILE A 74 -3.69 -2.39 -0.05
CA ILE A 74 -3.86 -3.57 0.81
C ILE A 74 -5.10 -4.36 0.39
N GLN A 75 -6.20 -3.67 0.06
CA GLN A 75 -7.39 -4.33 -0.49
C GLN A 75 -7.10 -5.06 -1.80
N GLN A 76 -6.35 -4.44 -2.72
CA GLN A 76 -5.92 -5.09 -3.96
C GLN A 76 -5.04 -6.33 -3.70
N VAL A 77 -4.13 -6.26 -2.72
CA VAL A 77 -3.32 -7.42 -2.32
C VAL A 77 -4.22 -8.54 -1.77
N ASN A 78 -5.20 -8.21 -0.91
CA ASN A 78 -6.13 -9.17 -0.35
C ASN A 78 -7.06 -9.80 -1.41
N GLU A 79 -7.46 -9.05 -2.43
CA GLU A 79 -8.20 -9.57 -3.59
C GLU A 79 -7.34 -10.51 -4.42
N TRP A 80 -6.12 -10.09 -4.74
CA TRP A 80 -5.17 -10.91 -5.48
C TRP A 80 -4.84 -12.23 -4.78
N GLU A 81 -4.67 -12.19 -3.45
CA GLU A 81 -4.43 -13.38 -2.64
C GLU A 81 -5.63 -14.35 -2.71
N ARG A 82 -6.85 -13.84 -2.49
CA ARG A 82 -8.08 -14.64 -2.55
C ARG A 82 -8.27 -15.29 -3.92
N ASP A 83 -8.11 -14.52 -4.98
CA ASP A 83 -8.26 -15.00 -6.36
C ASP A 83 -7.22 -16.05 -6.72
N SER A 84 -5.98 -15.85 -6.28
CA SER A 84 -4.89 -16.79 -6.53
C SER A 84 -5.13 -18.12 -5.82
N ILE A 85 -5.52 -18.09 -4.54
CA ILE A 85 -5.87 -19.29 -3.78
C ILE A 85 -7.03 -20.03 -4.45
N MET A 86 -8.06 -19.31 -4.90
CA MET A 86 -9.20 -19.90 -5.59
C MET A 86 -8.77 -20.62 -6.88
N LYS A 87 -7.98 -19.96 -7.74
CA LYS A 87 -7.47 -20.55 -8.98
C LYS A 87 -6.61 -21.79 -8.73
N ILE A 88 -5.74 -21.75 -7.72
CA ILE A 88 -4.91 -22.90 -7.34
C ILE A 88 -5.79 -24.07 -6.90
N LYS A 89 -6.79 -23.82 -6.03
CA LYS A 89 -7.71 -24.86 -5.56
C LYS A 89 -8.50 -25.48 -6.71
N GLN A 90 -9.03 -24.65 -7.60
CA GLN A 90 -9.84 -25.09 -8.74
C GLN A 90 -9.02 -25.93 -9.71
N THR A 91 -7.80 -25.47 -10.03
CA THR A 91 -6.86 -26.20 -10.90
C THR A 91 -6.44 -27.54 -10.28
N ALA A 92 -6.17 -27.56 -8.98
CA ALA A 92 -5.83 -28.78 -8.28
C ALA A 92 -6.98 -29.79 -8.32
N GLU A 93 -8.22 -29.34 -8.16
CA GLU A 93 -9.39 -30.20 -8.25
C GLU A 93 -9.62 -30.74 -9.65
N ASP A 94 -9.51 -29.89 -10.68
CA ASP A 94 -9.61 -30.32 -12.08
C ASP A 94 -8.56 -31.40 -12.41
N CYS A 95 -7.32 -31.23 -11.93
CA CYS A 95 -6.27 -32.23 -12.09
C CYS A 95 -6.62 -33.56 -11.40
N ARG A 96 -7.14 -33.52 -10.17
CA ARG A 96 -7.58 -34.75 -9.46
C ARG A 96 -8.67 -35.47 -10.23
N GLN A 97 -9.70 -34.75 -10.68
CA GLN A 97 -10.82 -35.32 -11.42
C GLN A 97 -10.36 -35.97 -12.73
N ARG A 98 -9.44 -35.34 -13.46
CA ARG A 98 -8.85 -35.93 -14.68
C ARG A 98 -8.07 -37.20 -14.39
N LEU A 99 -7.27 -37.23 -13.33
CA LEU A 99 -6.50 -38.40 -12.93
C LEU A 99 -7.40 -39.57 -12.50
N ILE A 100 -8.42 -39.29 -11.69
CA ILE A 100 -9.41 -40.29 -11.27
C ILE A 100 -10.08 -40.89 -12.51
N LYS A 101 -10.62 -40.05 -13.39
CA LYS A 101 -11.27 -40.51 -14.62
C LYS A 101 -10.35 -41.37 -15.48
N SER A 102 -9.12 -40.92 -15.75
CA SER A 102 -8.16 -41.69 -16.54
C SER A 102 -7.80 -43.02 -15.87
N THR A 103 -7.70 -43.05 -14.55
CA THR A 103 -7.42 -44.27 -13.80
C THR A 103 -8.59 -45.25 -13.89
N ASP A 104 -9.82 -44.77 -13.73
CA ASP A 104 -11.03 -45.57 -13.84
C ASP A 104 -11.21 -46.14 -15.25
N ASP A 105 -10.98 -45.32 -16.29
CA ASP A 105 -11.02 -45.73 -17.68
C ASP A 105 -9.99 -46.85 -17.96
N ASN A 106 -8.75 -46.68 -17.47
CA ASN A 106 -7.70 -47.68 -17.60
C ASN A 106 -8.04 -48.99 -16.86
N ILE A 107 -8.58 -48.89 -15.64
CA ILE A 107 -9.01 -50.06 -14.85
C ILE A 107 -10.13 -50.81 -15.57
N ALA A 108 -11.10 -50.08 -16.15
CA ALA A 108 -12.19 -50.68 -16.92
C ALA A 108 -11.66 -51.44 -18.15
N GLU A 109 -10.68 -50.87 -18.86
CA GLU A 109 -10.05 -51.51 -20.00
C GLU A 109 -9.28 -52.78 -19.60
N ILE A 110 -8.50 -52.72 -18.52
CA ILE A 110 -7.78 -53.89 -17.97
C ILE A 110 -8.76 -54.99 -17.59
N LYS A 111 -9.87 -54.66 -16.89
CA LYS A 111 -10.91 -55.63 -16.54
C LYS A 111 -11.52 -56.29 -17.77
N LYS A 112 -11.79 -55.52 -18.82
CA LYS A 112 -12.33 -56.04 -20.08
C LYS A 112 -11.35 -57.04 -20.72
N LYS A 113 -10.07 -56.67 -20.85
CA LYS A 113 -9.01 -57.53 -21.39
C LYS A 113 -8.84 -58.81 -20.57
N LEU A 114 -8.87 -58.70 -19.24
CA LEU A 114 -8.77 -59.85 -18.35
C LEU A 114 -9.96 -60.81 -18.51
N ASN A 115 -11.19 -60.29 -18.57
CA ASN A 115 -12.38 -61.11 -18.77
C ASN A 115 -12.36 -61.83 -20.12
N GLN A 116 -11.87 -61.16 -21.17
CA GLN A 116 -11.67 -61.76 -22.49
C GLN A 116 -10.70 -62.94 -22.38
N PHE A 117 -9.52 -62.70 -21.79
CA PHE A 117 -8.49 -63.73 -21.60
C PHE A 117 -8.98 -64.93 -20.78
N ILE A 118 -9.73 -64.70 -19.70
CA ILE A 118 -10.34 -65.78 -18.89
C ILE A 118 -11.34 -66.59 -19.72
N THR A 119 -12.12 -65.92 -20.58
CA THR A 119 -13.09 -66.58 -21.45
C THR A 119 -12.38 -67.47 -22.47
N ASP A 120 -11.29 -66.98 -23.05
CA ASP A 120 -10.49 -67.73 -24.02
C ASP A 120 -9.82 -68.95 -23.36
N LEU A 121 -9.26 -68.80 -22.15
CA LEU A 121 -8.71 -69.91 -21.37
C LEU A 121 -9.76 -70.99 -21.05
N ARG A 122 -10.99 -70.59 -20.70
CA ARG A 122 -12.07 -71.54 -20.42
C ARG A 122 -12.43 -72.34 -21.67
N LYS A 123 -12.51 -71.68 -22.84
CA LYS A 123 -12.75 -72.36 -24.11
C LYS A 123 -11.66 -73.37 -24.43
N MET A 124 -10.38 -72.98 -24.35
CA MET A 124 -9.26 -73.89 -24.58
C MET A 124 -9.30 -75.14 -23.67
N ARG A 125 -9.65 -74.94 -22.39
CA ARG A 125 -9.85 -76.06 -21.45
C ARG A 125 -11.03 -76.94 -21.83
N ASP A 126 -12.17 -76.35 -22.21
CA ASP A 126 -13.40 -77.08 -22.52
C ASP A 126 -13.32 -77.79 -23.88
N ASP A 127 -12.50 -77.30 -24.79
CA ASP A 127 -12.21 -77.89 -26.10
C ASP A 127 -11.18 -79.04 -26.04
N ASP A 128 -10.69 -79.40 -24.83
CA ASP A 128 -9.63 -80.40 -24.57
C ASP A 128 -8.33 -80.16 -25.38
N ASP A 129 -8.13 -78.91 -25.83
CA ASP A 129 -6.99 -78.47 -26.65
C ASP A 129 -5.78 -78.14 -25.76
N PHE A 130 -5.51 -79.02 -24.79
CA PHE A 130 -4.25 -79.06 -24.08
C PHE A 130 -3.23 -79.77 -24.98
N ASN A 131 -2.58 -79.02 -25.85
CA ASN A 131 -1.31 -79.46 -26.42
C ASN A 131 -0.27 -79.52 -25.29
N GLU A 132 -0.20 -80.66 -24.59
CA GLU A 132 0.98 -81.07 -23.83
C GLU A 132 2.15 -81.20 -24.82
N ILE A 133 3.18 -80.37 -24.65
CA ILE A 133 4.51 -80.61 -25.24
C ILE A 133 5.28 -81.49 -24.25
#